data_AF-A0A8H3LJZ5-F1
#
_entry.id   AF-A0A8H3LJZ5-F1
#
_cell.length_a   1.000
_cell.length_b   1.000
_cell.length_c   1.000
_cell.angle_alpha   90.00
_cell.angle_beta   90.00
_cell.angle_gamma   90.00
#
_symmetry.space_group_name_H-M   'P 1'
#
loop_
_entity.id
_entity.type
_entity.pdbx_description
1 polymer ?
#
loop_
_entity_poly.entity_id
_entity_poly.type
_entity_poly.pdbx_seq_one_letter_code
_entity_poly.pdbx_strand_id
1 'polypeptide(L)'
;MKDKACKEATIKRRIEERNKMITTDQRKMINNILDKTYSKINLDRIRITTDTQEETLLNSKDEVQTEAINTFSALFRSRNHKFENLPEQWKDIYEPRADINPQIYDRLSDTPTEQEWNEMLNTTNDKSVPGISNISYKLIKKAGVKVNELFR
;
A
#
# COMPACT_ATOMS: atom_id res chain seq x y z
N MET A 1 10.72 23.37 -42.02
CA MET A 1 10.72 24.42 -40.97
C MET A 1 9.38 24.55 -40.23
N LYS A 2 8.23 24.62 -40.92
CA LYS A 2 6.89 24.72 -40.27
C LYS A 2 6.60 23.61 -39.25
N ASP A 3 7.00 22.38 -39.54
CA ASP A 3 6.74 21.22 -38.68
C ASP A 3 7.51 21.26 -37.34
N LYS A 4 8.71 21.85 -37.35
CA LYS A 4 9.53 22.05 -36.14
C LYS A 4 8.92 23.10 -35.21
N ALA A 5 8.47 24.22 -35.78
CA ALA A 5 7.81 25.29 -35.03
C ALA A 5 6.47 24.83 -34.42
N CYS A 6 5.71 24.00 -35.14
CA CYS A 6 4.47 23.41 -34.63
C CYS A 6 4.71 22.49 -33.42
N LYS A 7 5.76 21.65 -33.49
CA LYS A 7 6.19 20.79 -32.37
C LYS A 7 6.62 21.61 -31.17
N GLU A 8 7.39 22.66 -31.39
CA GLU A 8 7.90 23.52 -30.31
C GLU A 8 6.78 24.30 -29.61
N ALA A 9 5.82 24.85 -30.37
CA ALA A 9 4.62 25.46 -29.82
C ALA A 9 3.78 24.45 -29.01
N THR A 10 3.67 23.22 -29.50
CA THR A 10 2.95 22.15 -28.78
C THR A 10 3.63 21.80 -27.46
N ILE A 11 4.97 21.70 -27.43
CA ILE A 11 5.73 21.43 -26.21
C ILE A 11 5.50 22.54 -25.19
N LYS A 12 5.62 23.82 -25.59
CA LYS A 12 5.40 24.97 -24.69
C LYS A 12 3.99 24.96 -24.09
N ARG A 13 2.96 24.76 -24.93
CA ARG A 13 1.58 24.64 -24.47
C ARG A 13 1.40 23.53 -23.44
N ARG A 14 1.98 22.35 -23.68
CA ARG A 14 1.87 21.20 -22.75
C ARG A 14 2.56 21.48 -21.41
N ILE A 15 3.68 22.21 -21.42
CA ILE A 15 4.37 22.65 -20.19
C ILE A 15 3.48 23.61 -19.38
N GLU A 16 2.89 24.60 -20.04
CA GLU A 16 1.98 25.56 -19.38
C GLU A 16 0.74 24.88 -18.80
N GLU A 17 0.12 23.97 -19.55
CA GLU A 17 -1.02 23.16 -19.08
C GLU A 17 -0.64 22.35 -17.84
N ARG A 18 0.54 21.72 -17.84
CA ARG A 18 1.04 20.92 -16.71
C ARG A 18 1.34 21.80 -15.48
N ASN A 19 1.92 22.98 -15.69
CA ASN A 19 2.18 23.93 -14.61
C ASN A 19 0.88 24.43 -13.98
N LYS A 20 -0.16 24.67 -14.78
CA LYS A 20 -1.49 25.03 -14.28
C LYS A 20 -2.10 23.94 -13.40
N MET A 21 -1.87 22.65 -13.71
CA MET A 21 -2.38 21.54 -12.92
C MET A 21 -1.82 21.49 -11.49
N ILE A 22 -0.68 22.13 -11.20
CA ILE A 22 -0.10 22.21 -9.85
C ILE A 22 -1.07 22.89 -8.87
N THR A 23 -1.81 23.90 -9.33
CA THR A 23 -2.74 24.67 -8.51
C THR A 23 -4.19 24.25 -8.71
N THR A 24 -4.57 23.83 -9.91
CA THR A 24 -5.98 23.53 -10.23
C THR A 24 -6.38 22.08 -9.96
N ASP A 25 -5.52 21.10 -10.26
CA ASP A 25 -5.83 19.67 -10.17
C ASP A 25 -4.56 18.83 -9.97
N GLN A 26 -4.09 18.80 -8.73
CA GLN A 26 -2.89 18.07 -8.32
C GLN A 26 -3.02 16.56 -8.59
N ARG A 27 -4.23 16.00 -8.45
CA ARG A 27 -4.49 14.57 -8.68
C ARG A 27 -4.24 14.21 -10.14
N LYS A 28 -4.75 15.00 -11.07
CA LYS A 28 -4.51 14.81 -12.51
C LYS A 28 -3.04 15.01 -12.86
N MET A 29 -2.36 15.98 -12.25
CA MET A 29 -0.92 16.16 -12.43
C MET A 29 -0.14 14.90 -12.03
N ILE A 30 -0.40 14.37 -10.83
CA ILE A 30 0.25 13.16 -10.29
C ILE A 30 -0.02 11.95 -11.20
N ASN A 31 -1.27 11.73 -11.60
CA ASN A 31 -1.62 10.62 -12.50
C ASN A 31 -0.89 10.72 -13.85
N ASN A 32 -0.77 11.92 -14.42
CA ASN A 32 -0.03 12.15 -15.67
C ASN A 32 1.49 11.97 -15.52
N ILE A 33 2.05 12.30 -14.34
CA ILE A 33 3.48 12.07 -14.04
C ILE A 33 3.78 10.57 -13.98
N LEU A 34 2.93 9.83 -13.28
CA LEU A 34 3.10 8.40 -13.02
C LEU A 34 2.64 7.52 -14.19
N ASP A 35 2.19 8.13 -15.29
CA ASP A 35 1.54 7.47 -16.43
C ASP A 35 0.48 6.44 -15.97
N LYS A 36 -0.27 6.84 -14.93
CA LYS A 36 -1.17 5.92 -14.23
C LYS A 36 -2.43 5.73 -15.05
N THR A 37 -2.58 4.54 -15.62
CA THR A 37 -3.82 4.14 -16.29
C THR A 37 -4.97 4.14 -15.28
N TYR A 38 -5.99 4.95 -15.51
CA TYR A 38 -7.17 4.97 -14.66
C TYR A 38 -8.01 3.71 -14.90
N SER A 39 -7.80 2.69 -14.05
CA SER A 39 -8.64 1.49 -14.01
C SER A 39 -9.83 1.74 -13.09
N LYS A 40 -11.01 1.98 -13.67
CA LYS A 40 -12.27 2.00 -12.91
C LYS A 40 -12.86 0.60 -12.92
N ILE A 41 -13.05 0.03 -11.74
CA ILE A 41 -13.86 -1.18 -11.58
C ILE A 41 -15.31 -0.70 -11.51
N ASN A 42 -16.14 -1.07 -12.49
CA ASN A 42 -17.58 -0.91 -12.40
C ASN A 42 -18.15 -2.21 -11.84
N LEU A 43 -18.80 -2.13 -10.68
CA LEU A 43 -19.42 -3.26 -10.02
C LEU A 43 -20.92 -3.19 -10.29
N ASP A 44 -21.38 -3.89 -11.32
CA ASP A 44 -22.79 -3.83 -11.74
C ASP A 44 -23.66 -4.89 -11.04
N ARG A 45 -23.03 -5.98 -10.57
CA ARG A 45 -23.72 -7.12 -9.96
C ARG A 45 -22.88 -7.73 -8.85
N ILE A 46 -23.55 -8.24 -7.82
CA ILE A 46 -22.91 -8.96 -6.73
C ILE A 46 -23.69 -10.25 -6.45
N ARG A 47 -22.96 -11.35 -6.23
CA ARG A 47 -23.54 -12.64 -5.86
C ARG A 47 -23.51 -12.75 -4.34
N ILE A 48 -24.67 -12.99 -3.75
CA ILE A 48 -24.82 -13.29 -2.32
C ILE A 48 -25.27 -14.73 -2.14
N THR A 49 -24.83 -15.34 -1.06
CA THR A 49 -25.35 -16.63 -0.60
C THR A 49 -26.24 -16.36 0.60
N THR A 50 -27.51 -16.70 0.49
CA THR A 50 -28.49 -16.56 1.58
C THR A 50 -28.30 -17.69 2.59
N ASP A 51 -28.81 -17.52 3.81
CA ASP A 51 -28.76 -18.54 4.87
C ASP A 51 -29.34 -19.90 4.44
N THR A 52 -30.20 -19.92 3.42
CA THR A 52 -30.79 -21.12 2.79
C THR A 52 -29.85 -21.83 1.80
N GLN A 53 -28.59 -21.39 1.67
CA GLN A 53 -27.63 -21.78 0.61
C GLN A 53 -28.07 -21.43 -0.81
N GLU A 54 -29.12 -20.63 -0.97
CA GLU A 54 -29.55 -20.12 -2.27
C GLU A 54 -28.71 -18.92 -2.67
N GLU A 55 -28.32 -18.92 -3.95
CA GLU A 55 -27.50 -17.86 -4.51
C GLU A 55 -28.35 -16.86 -5.26
N THR A 56 -28.28 -15.61 -4.83
CA THR A 56 -29.03 -14.51 -5.43
C THR A 56 -28.05 -13.53 -6.05
N LEU A 57 -28.40 -13.03 -7.24
CA LEU A 57 -27.62 -12.03 -7.95
C LEU A 57 -28.29 -10.65 -7.79
N LEU A 58 -27.66 -9.77 -7.02
CA LEU A 58 -28.11 -8.39 -6.85
C LEU A 58 -27.69 -7.57 -8.07
N ASN A 59 -28.65 -6.83 -8.63
CA ASN A 59 -28.46 -5.98 -9.82
C ASN A 59 -28.89 -4.52 -9.59
N SER A 60 -29.55 -4.22 -8.46
CA SER A 60 -29.91 -2.85 -8.11
C SER A 60 -28.68 -2.10 -7.60
N LYS A 61 -28.52 -0.84 -8.01
CA LYS A 61 -27.36 -0.02 -7.64
C LYS A 61 -27.18 0.10 -6.13
N ASP A 62 -28.27 0.35 -5.39
CA ASP A 62 -28.23 0.57 -3.95
C ASP A 62 -27.93 -0.74 -3.20
N GLU A 63 -28.47 -1.86 -3.68
CA GLU A 63 -28.22 -3.19 -3.13
C GLU A 63 -26.77 -3.62 -3.36
N VAL A 64 -26.27 -3.46 -4.59
CA VAL A 64 -24.88 -3.78 -4.95
C VAL A 64 -23.89 -2.92 -4.15
N GLN A 65 -24.19 -1.63 -3.95
CA GLN A 65 -23.34 -0.75 -3.16
C GLN A 65 -23.29 -1.18 -1.68
N THR A 66 -24.45 -1.45 -1.08
CA THR A 66 -24.56 -1.85 0.32
C THR A 66 -23.82 -3.16 0.55
N GLU A 67 -24.04 -4.13 -0.33
CA GLU A 67 -23.44 -5.44 -0.20
C GLU A 67 -21.93 -5.43 -0.51
N ALA A 68 -21.48 -4.60 -1.46
CA ALA A 68 -20.05 -4.40 -1.70
C ALA A 68 -19.34 -3.86 -0.44
N ILE A 69 -19.95 -2.90 0.26
CA ILE A 69 -19.41 -2.38 1.52
C ILE A 69 -19.38 -3.48 2.58
N ASN A 70 -20.45 -4.27 2.71
CA ASN A 70 -20.52 -5.36 3.68
C ASN A 70 -19.46 -6.42 3.43
N THR A 71 -19.38 -6.91 2.18
CA THR A 71 -18.40 -7.91 1.74
C THR A 71 -16.98 -7.42 1.96
N PHE A 72 -16.67 -6.20 1.52
CA PHE A 72 -15.34 -5.63 1.70
C PHE A 72 -15.00 -5.48 3.19
N SER A 73 -15.91 -4.90 3.97
CA SER A 73 -15.72 -4.76 5.42
C SER A 73 -15.48 -6.11 6.10
N ALA A 74 -16.21 -7.16 5.70
CA ALA A 74 -16.04 -8.51 6.23
C ALA A 74 -14.64 -9.10 5.93
N LEU A 75 -14.07 -8.81 4.76
CA LEU A 75 -12.70 -9.26 4.40
C LEU A 75 -11.62 -8.66 5.30
N PHE A 76 -11.80 -7.42 5.77
CA PHE A 76 -10.83 -6.73 6.64
C PHE A 76 -11.12 -6.87 8.13
N ARG A 77 -12.15 -7.63 8.53
CA ARG A 77 -12.39 -7.91 9.95
C ARG A 77 -11.24 -8.74 10.52
N SER A 78 -10.93 -8.51 11.79
CA SER A 78 -10.01 -9.36 12.54
C SER A 78 -10.47 -10.80 12.44
N ARG A 79 -9.62 -11.67 11.88
CA ARG A 79 -9.94 -13.08 11.71
C ARG A 79 -9.95 -13.74 13.07
N ASN A 80 -11.03 -14.45 13.38
CA ASN A 80 -11.00 -15.40 14.49
C ASN A 80 -10.25 -16.65 14.01
N HIS A 81 -8.96 -16.71 14.34
CA HIS A 81 -8.07 -17.78 13.90
C HIS A 81 -8.36 -19.13 14.57
N LYS A 82 -9.20 -19.17 15.63
CA LYS A 82 -9.60 -20.38 16.35
C LYS A 82 -8.42 -21.32 16.65
N PHE A 83 -7.30 -20.77 17.13
CA PHE A 83 -6.12 -21.57 17.49
C PHE A 83 -6.45 -22.66 18.53
N GLU A 84 -7.48 -22.47 19.35
CA GLU A 84 -8.01 -23.48 20.28
C GLU A 84 -8.52 -24.77 19.59
N ASN A 85 -8.89 -24.71 18.30
CA ASN A 85 -9.45 -25.82 17.53
C ASN A 85 -8.54 -26.22 16.36
N LEU A 86 -7.22 -26.18 16.55
CA LEU A 86 -6.27 -26.69 15.58
C LEU A 86 -6.40 -28.22 15.44
N PRO A 87 -6.37 -28.77 14.21
CA PRO A 87 -6.21 -30.21 14.00
C PRO A 87 -4.93 -30.72 14.68
N GLU A 88 -4.95 -31.95 15.15
CA GLU A 88 -3.85 -32.53 15.96
C GLU A 88 -2.48 -32.39 15.29
N GLN A 89 -2.41 -32.64 13.98
CA GLN A 89 -1.19 -32.52 13.18
C GLN A 89 -0.54 -31.12 13.20
N TRP A 90 -1.29 -30.08 13.54
CA TRP A 90 -0.82 -28.70 13.56
C TRP A 90 -0.52 -28.18 14.97
N LYS A 91 -0.98 -28.86 16.03
CA LYS A 91 -0.78 -28.39 17.41
C LYS A 91 0.71 -28.26 17.73
N ASP A 92 1.48 -29.31 17.45
CA ASP A 92 2.92 -29.34 17.72
C ASP A 92 3.69 -28.28 16.90
N ILE A 93 3.23 -27.97 15.68
CA ILE A 93 3.89 -27.01 14.79
C ILE A 93 3.66 -25.57 15.24
N TYR A 94 2.46 -25.28 15.75
CA TYR A 94 2.06 -23.93 16.18
C TYR A 94 2.23 -23.68 17.68
N GLU A 95 2.68 -24.69 18.44
CA GLU A 95 2.98 -24.52 19.85
C GLU A 95 4.15 -23.53 20.03
N PRO A 96 4.06 -22.59 21.00
CA PRO A 96 5.18 -21.72 21.33
C PRO A 96 6.42 -22.54 21.69
N ARG A 97 7.53 -22.21 21.04
CA ARG A 97 8.82 -22.84 21.31
C ARG A 97 9.29 -22.51 22.73
N ALA A 98 9.50 -23.55 23.54
CA ALA A 98 9.94 -23.41 24.94
C ALA A 98 11.31 -22.72 25.09
N ASP A 99 12.16 -22.77 24.07
CA ASP A 99 13.45 -22.09 24.05
C ASP A 99 13.36 -20.58 23.79
N ILE A 100 12.18 -20.08 23.41
CA ILE A 100 11.96 -18.67 23.10
C ILE A 100 11.21 -18.02 24.27
N ASN A 101 11.82 -17.00 24.87
CA ASN A 101 11.16 -16.20 25.90
C ASN A 101 9.97 -15.45 25.31
N PRO A 102 8.72 -15.63 25.79
CA PRO A 102 7.55 -14.94 25.28
C PRO A 102 7.64 -13.41 25.33
N GLN A 103 8.40 -12.86 26.29
CA GLN A 103 8.53 -11.41 26.50
C GLN A 103 9.32 -10.68 25.40
N ILE A 104 9.98 -11.39 24.49
CA ILE A 104 10.68 -10.75 23.36
C ILE A 104 9.71 -10.03 22.41
N TYR A 105 8.43 -10.39 22.44
CA TYR A 105 7.40 -9.84 21.55
C TYR A 105 6.64 -8.66 22.17
N ASP A 106 6.82 -8.38 23.47
CA ASP A 106 6.03 -7.36 24.18
C ASP A 106 6.18 -5.96 23.56
N ARG A 107 7.36 -5.68 23.02
CA ARG A 107 7.73 -4.38 22.42
C ARG A 107 7.67 -4.37 20.90
N LEU A 108 7.05 -5.39 20.28
CA LEU A 108 6.98 -5.49 18.81
C LEU A 108 6.14 -4.36 18.17
N SER A 109 5.22 -3.77 18.94
CA SER A 109 4.39 -2.65 18.50
C SER A 109 4.97 -1.28 18.86
N ASP A 110 6.09 -1.23 19.57
CA ASP A 110 6.72 0.04 19.95
C ASP A 110 7.32 0.71 18.71
N THR A 111 7.17 2.03 18.62
CA THR A 111 7.86 2.81 17.59
C THR A 111 9.38 2.73 17.81
N PRO A 112 10.18 2.49 16.76
CA PRO A 112 11.64 2.47 16.89
C PRO A 112 12.19 3.74 17.54
N THR A 113 13.12 3.57 18.46
CA THR A 113 13.84 4.68 19.10
C THR A 113 14.83 5.32 18.12
N GLU A 114 15.24 6.55 18.41
CA GLU A 114 16.25 7.24 17.60
C GLU A 114 17.59 6.49 17.61
N GLN A 115 17.92 5.88 18.75
CA GLN A 115 19.12 5.07 18.89
C GLN A 115 19.07 3.84 17.98
N GLU A 116 17.98 3.07 18.01
CA GLU A 116 17.80 1.89 17.14
C GLU A 116 17.84 2.27 15.66
N TRP A 117 17.25 3.41 15.29
CA TRP A 117 17.31 3.95 13.93
C TRP A 117 18.77 4.24 13.50
N ASN A 118 19.54 4.92 14.35
CA ASN A 118 20.94 5.24 14.08
C ASN A 118 21.83 3.99 14.02
N GLU A 119 21.60 3.01 14.90
CA GLU A 119 22.29 1.72 14.87
C GLU A 119 22.00 0.95 13.58
N MET A 120 20.73 0.93 13.14
CA MET A 120 20.34 0.34 11.85
C MET A 120 21.04 1.04 10.67
N LEU A 121 21.06 2.37 10.65
CA LEU A 121 21.76 3.13 9.60
C LEU A 121 23.27 2.83 9.58
N ASN A 122 23.90 2.62 10.74
CA ASN A 122 25.33 2.31 10.79
C ASN A 122 25.65 0.89 10.31
N THR A 123 24.79 -0.08 10.61
CA THR A 123 24.99 -1.51 10.30
C THR A 123 24.62 -1.89 8.87
N THR A 124 23.76 -1.11 8.21
CA THR A 124 23.25 -1.46 6.87
C THR A 124 24.34 -1.40 5.80
N ASN A 125 24.31 -2.28 4.80
CA ASN A 125 25.31 -2.29 3.71
C ASN A 125 25.10 -1.18 2.67
N ASP A 126 26.15 -0.41 2.40
CA ASP A 126 26.16 0.67 1.40
C ASP A 126 26.08 0.19 -0.06
N LYS A 127 26.39 -1.10 -0.31
CA LYS A 127 26.43 -1.71 -1.64
C LYS A 127 25.14 -2.42 -2.03
N SER A 128 24.13 -2.40 -1.17
CA SER A 128 22.84 -3.03 -1.47
C SER A 128 22.16 -2.33 -2.66
N VAL A 129 21.58 -3.14 -3.55
CA VAL A 129 20.83 -2.65 -4.70
C VAL A 129 19.54 -1.98 -4.19
N PRO A 130 19.21 -0.76 -4.65
CA PRO A 130 17.97 -0.11 -4.27
C PRO A 130 16.76 -0.91 -4.78
N GLY A 131 15.68 -0.91 -4.00
CA GLY A 131 14.41 -1.55 -4.38
C GLY A 131 13.63 -0.73 -5.42
N ILE A 132 12.32 -1.00 -5.54
CA ILE A 132 11.42 -0.35 -6.52
C ILE A 132 11.39 1.18 -6.37
N SER A 133 11.62 1.71 -5.16
CA SER A 133 11.73 3.16 -4.91
C SER A 133 12.97 3.80 -5.52
N ASN A 134 13.95 2.99 -5.95
CA ASN A 134 15.27 3.42 -6.38
C ASN A 134 16.06 4.22 -5.32
N ILE A 135 15.67 4.12 -4.05
CA ILE A 135 16.35 4.74 -2.90
C ILE A 135 17.27 3.70 -2.27
N SER A 136 18.58 3.95 -2.30
CA SER A 136 19.58 3.06 -1.67
C SER A 136 19.84 3.47 -0.21
N TYR A 137 20.28 2.51 0.61
CA TYR A 137 20.66 2.80 2.00
C TYR A 137 21.76 3.85 2.11
N LYS A 138 22.69 3.89 1.14
CA LYS A 138 23.71 4.94 1.06
C LYS A 138 23.11 6.35 0.95
N LEU A 139 21.97 6.50 0.28
CA LEU A 139 21.26 7.78 0.20
C LEU A 139 20.58 8.11 1.53
N ILE A 140 19.95 7.13 2.18
CA ILE A 140 19.28 7.32 3.48
C ILE A 140 20.31 7.72 4.55
N LYS A 141 21.46 7.04 4.64
CA LYS A 141 22.54 7.39 5.58
C LYS A 141 23.08 8.82 5.39
N LYS A 142 23.09 9.30 4.15
CA LYS A 142 23.56 10.65 3.80
C LYS A 142 22.45 11.70 3.83
N ALA A 143 21.22 11.29 4.11
CA ALA A 143 20.09 12.20 4.15
C ALA A 143 20.20 13.12 5.38
N GLY A 144 19.70 14.35 5.23
CA GLY A 144 19.68 15.30 6.34
C GLY A 144 18.69 14.88 7.43
N VAL A 145 18.82 15.50 8.61
CA VAL A 145 18.01 15.19 9.80
C VAL A 145 16.50 15.14 9.51
N LYS A 146 15.97 16.15 8.81
CA LYS A 146 14.54 16.21 8.44
C LYS A 146 14.05 15.02 7.62
N VAL A 147 14.91 14.44 6.79
CA VAL A 147 14.56 13.29 5.95
C VAL A 147 14.62 12.02 6.78
N ASN A 148 15.59 11.90 7.68
CA ASN A 148 15.66 10.77 8.63
C ASN A 148 14.47 10.77 9.59
N GLU A 149 14.03 11.93 10.07
CA GLU A 149 12.81 12.07 10.87
C GLU A 149 11.54 11.62 10.13
N LEU A 150 11.51 11.76 8.80
CA LEU A 150 10.38 11.35 7.98
C LEU A 150 10.37 9.84 7.66
N PHE A 151 11.55 9.20 7.71
CA PHE A 151 11.68 7.76 7.48
C PHE A 151 11.53 6.91 8.74
N ARG A 152 11.71 7.50 9.93
CA ARG A 152 11.48 6.86 11.22
C ARG A 152 9.99 6.80 11.55
#